data_AF-A0A1B9M0Z8-F1
#
_entry.id   AF-A0A1B9M0Z8-F1
#
_cell.length_a   1.000
_cell.length_b   1.000
_cell.length_c   1.000
_cell.angle_alpha   90.00
_cell.angle_beta   90.00
_cell.angle_gamma   90.00
#
_symmetry.space_group_name_H-M   'P 1'
#
loop_
_entity.id
_entity.type
_entity.pdbx_description
1 polymer ?
#
loop_
_entity_poly.entity_id
_entity_poly.type
_entity_poly.pdbx_seq_one_letter_code
_entity_poly.pdbx_strand_id
1 'polypeptide(L)'
;MGNKVKSGDLIGYTGDTGNAENVVNPHLHFEIAMNPIYNRSATNNKQKDRLAYKINPAFFVNLQTIDKDKQTKVKERREEEEWARREKEAKAKQQRTKQK
;
A
#
# COMPACT_ATOMS: atom_id res chain seq x y z
N MET A 1 -10.71 14.42 -10.17
CA MET A 1 -11.92 13.56 -10.07
C MET A 1 -12.68 13.68 -11.38
N GLY A 2 -13.19 12.59 -11.94
CA GLY A 2 -13.97 12.60 -13.20
C GLY A 2 -13.17 12.33 -14.49
N ASN A 3 -11.85 12.13 -14.40
CA ASN A 3 -11.04 11.75 -15.55
C ASN A 3 -11.31 10.30 -15.94
N LYS A 4 -11.49 10.05 -17.24
CA LYS A 4 -11.51 8.69 -17.80
C LYS A 4 -10.07 8.23 -17.95
N VAL A 5 -9.78 7.01 -17.48
CA VAL A 5 -8.48 6.35 -17.62
C VAL A 5 -8.66 5.07 -18.43
N LYS A 6 -7.62 4.68 -19.16
CA LYS A 6 -7.52 3.41 -19.89
C LYS A 6 -6.56 2.47 -19.16
N SER A 7 -6.66 1.17 -19.49
CA SER A 7 -5.69 0.19 -19.01
C SER A 7 -4.28 0.57 -19.47
N GLY A 8 -3.32 0.59 -18.54
CA GLY A 8 -1.94 0.99 -18.79
C GLY A 8 -1.63 2.48 -18.53
N ASP A 9 -2.63 3.33 -18.28
CA ASP A 9 -2.38 4.73 -17.96
C ASP A 9 -1.67 4.89 -16.61
N LEU A 10 -0.70 5.81 -16.55
CA LEU A 10 -0.06 6.20 -15.30
C LEU A 10 -1.05 6.99 -14.43
N ILE A 11 -1.43 6.42 -13.29
CA ILE A 11 -2.40 7.03 -12.36
C ILE A 11 -1.77 7.49 -11.04
N GLY A 12 -0.50 7.17 -10.80
CA GLY A 12 0.22 7.57 -9.59
C GLY A 12 1.51 6.79 -9.39
N TYR A 13 2.21 7.15 -8.31
CA TYR A 13 3.42 6.46 -7.85
C TYR A 13 3.12 5.78 -6.51
N THR A 14 3.74 4.62 -6.28
CA THR A 14 3.67 3.95 -4.98
C THR A 14 4.35 4.77 -3.90
N GLY A 15 3.81 4.74 -2.69
CA GLY A 15 4.39 5.41 -1.52
C GLY A 15 4.09 4.65 -0.24
N ASP A 16 4.29 5.31 0.89
CA ASP A 16 4.14 4.79 2.25
C ASP A 16 3.14 5.62 3.08
N THR A 17 2.31 6.46 2.47
CA THR A 17 1.37 7.31 3.20
C THR A 17 0.18 6.53 3.81
N GLY A 18 -0.40 7.03 4.90
CA GLY A 18 -1.65 6.52 5.48
C GLY A 18 -1.41 5.38 6.48
N ASN A 19 -2.24 4.35 6.47
CA ASN A 19 -2.09 3.25 7.44
C ASN A 19 -0.86 2.36 7.17
N ALA A 20 -0.17 2.56 6.04
CA ALA A 20 1.09 1.93 5.69
C ALA A 20 2.32 2.78 6.06
N GLU A 21 2.12 3.89 6.77
CA GLU A 21 3.21 4.78 7.18
C GLU A 21 4.20 4.06 8.09
N ASN A 22 5.49 4.29 7.83
CA ASN A 22 6.62 3.65 8.49
C ASN A 22 6.78 2.15 8.21
N VAL A 23 6.08 1.59 7.21
CA VAL A 23 6.38 0.25 6.72
C VAL A 23 7.58 0.33 5.77
N VAL A 24 8.61 -0.46 6.07
CA VAL A 24 9.90 -0.55 5.36
C VAL A 24 9.73 -0.69 3.85
N ASN A 25 8.69 -1.41 3.42
CA ASN A 25 8.40 -1.63 2.02
C ASN A 25 7.19 -0.79 1.59
N PRO A 26 7.39 0.32 0.87
CA PRO A 26 6.31 0.93 0.09
C PRO A 26 5.69 -0.12 -0.82
N HIS A 27 4.37 -0.21 -0.77
CA HIS A 27 3.59 -1.21 -1.47
C HIS A 27 2.28 -0.59 -1.95
N LEU A 28 1.69 -1.23 -2.96
CA LEU A 28 0.39 -0.83 -3.48
C LEU A 28 -0.70 -1.67 -2.80
N HIS A 29 -1.57 -1.01 -2.03
CA HIS A 29 -2.80 -1.63 -1.56
C HIS A 29 -3.81 -1.62 -2.71
N PHE A 30 -4.10 -2.80 -3.27
CA PHE A 30 -4.99 -2.94 -4.43
C PHE A 30 -6.24 -3.73 -4.05
N GLU A 31 -7.42 -3.14 -4.28
CA GLU A 31 -8.71 -3.75 -3.97
C GLU A 31 -9.61 -3.81 -5.20
N ILE A 32 -10.40 -4.87 -5.30
CA ILE A 32 -11.49 -4.98 -6.27
C ILE A 32 -12.80 -4.97 -5.50
N ALA A 33 -13.60 -3.94 -5.76
CA ALA A 33 -14.93 -3.77 -5.20
C ALA A 33 -15.97 -3.81 -6.33
N MET A 34 -17.02 -4.62 -6.14
CA MET A 34 -18.11 -4.72 -7.11
C MET A 34 -19.24 -3.72 -6.84
N ASN A 35 -19.91 -3.23 -7.87
CA ASN A 35 -21.08 -2.38 -7.67
C ASN A 35 -22.16 -3.13 -6.86
N PRO A 36 -22.60 -2.60 -5.70
CA PRO A 36 -23.53 -3.29 -4.81
C PRO A 36 -24.93 -3.47 -5.40
N ILE A 37 -25.31 -2.71 -6.44
CA ILE A 37 -26.66 -2.74 -7.03
C ILE A 37 -26.81 -3.87 -8.05
N TYR A 38 -25.77 -4.17 -8.83
CA TYR A 38 -25.89 -5.06 -9.99
C TYR A 38 -25.27 -6.46 -9.81
N ASN A 39 -24.38 -6.64 -8.82
CA ASN A 39 -23.58 -7.86 -8.66
C ASN A 39 -23.74 -8.51 -7.28
N ARG A 40 -24.96 -8.52 -6.72
CA ARG A 40 -25.23 -8.96 -5.34
C ARG A 40 -26.04 -10.24 -5.25
N SER A 41 -25.60 -11.19 -4.43
CA SER A 41 -26.48 -12.17 -3.79
C SER A 41 -27.19 -11.49 -2.62
N ALA A 42 -28.52 -11.46 -2.59
CA ALA A 42 -29.29 -10.78 -1.54
C ALA A 42 -28.87 -11.29 -0.15
N THR A 43 -28.48 -10.38 0.76
CA THR A 43 -28.17 -10.73 2.15
C THR A 43 -28.96 -9.84 3.10
N ASN A 44 -29.26 -10.34 4.29
CA ASN A 44 -30.03 -9.65 5.32
C ASN A 44 -29.15 -8.93 6.37
N ASN A 45 -27.85 -8.79 6.12
CA ASN A 45 -26.89 -8.22 7.08
C ASN A 45 -26.35 -6.87 6.61
N LYS A 46 -26.79 -5.79 7.27
CA LYS A 46 -26.40 -4.40 6.96
C LYS A 46 -24.90 -4.11 7.07
N GLN A 47 -24.13 -4.85 7.87
CA GLN A 47 -22.66 -4.72 7.91
C GLN A 47 -22.00 -5.31 6.66
N LYS A 48 -22.56 -6.40 6.12
CA LYS A 48 -22.10 -6.98 4.84
C LYS A 48 -22.40 -6.06 3.63
N ASP A 49 -23.24 -5.04 3.83
CA ASP A 49 -23.73 -4.14 2.79
C ASP A 49 -22.94 -2.82 2.69
N ARG A 50 -22.11 -2.49 3.69
CA ARG A 50 -21.45 -1.17 3.77
C ARG A 50 -20.18 -1.05 2.93
N LEU A 51 -19.65 -2.14 2.42
CA LEU A 51 -18.67 -2.15 1.34
C LEU A 51 -19.00 -3.35 0.46
N ALA A 52 -19.47 -3.07 -0.75
CA ALA A 52 -19.30 -3.90 -1.93
C ALA A 52 -18.28 -5.02 -1.69
N TYR A 53 -18.72 -6.28 -1.62
CA TYR A 53 -17.89 -7.46 -1.33
C TYR A 53 -16.48 -7.28 -1.89
N LYS A 54 -15.51 -7.02 -1.01
CA LYS A 54 -14.11 -6.97 -1.42
C LYS A 54 -13.75 -8.36 -1.85
N ILE A 55 -13.55 -8.54 -3.14
CA ILE A 55 -13.16 -9.84 -3.69
C ILE A 55 -11.65 -9.93 -3.60
N ASN A 56 -11.14 -11.13 -3.31
CA ASN A 56 -9.72 -11.36 -3.36
C ASN A 56 -9.20 -11.01 -4.77
N PRO A 57 -8.36 -9.97 -4.93
CA PRO A 57 -7.90 -9.53 -6.24
C PRO A 57 -7.08 -10.59 -6.97
N ALA A 58 -6.55 -11.59 -6.24
CA ALA A 58 -5.86 -12.75 -6.82
C ALA A 58 -6.69 -13.53 -7.86
N PHE A 59 -8.03 -13.44 -7.82
CA PHE A 59 -8.88 -14.06 -8.84
C PHE A 59 -8.90 -13.31 -10.18
N PHE A 60 -8.47 -12.05 -10.21
CA PHE A 60 -8.56 -11.19 -11.39
C PHE A 60 -7.19 -10.76 -11.92
N VAL A 61 -6.16 -10.86 -11.10
CA VAL A 61 -4.79 -10.53 -11.47
C VAL A 61 -4.00 -11.79 -11.73
N ASN A 62 -3.25 -11.81 -12.83
CA ASN A 62 -2.32 -12.89 -13.13
C ASN A 62 -1.10 -12.78 -12.20
N LEU A 63 -1.22 -13.30 -10.98
CA LEU A 63 -0.15 -13.30 -10.00
C LEU A 63 1.00 -14.16 -10.51
N GLN A 64 2.10 -13.52 -10.87
CA GLN A 64 3.37 -14.20 -11.05
C GLN A 64 3.84 -14.75 -9.70
N THR A 65 4.58 -15.85 -9.73
CA THR A 65 5.18 -16.42 -8.53
C THR A 65 6.10 -15.42 -7.86
N ILE A 66 6.00 -15.31 -6.53
CA ILE A 66 6.85 -14.42 -5.75
C ILE A 66 8.29 -14.93 -5.78
N ASP A 67 9.21 -14.07 -6.23
CA ASP A 67 10.65 -14.26 -6.06
C ASP A 67 11.03 -13.84 -4.63
N LYS A 68 11.00 -14.81 -3.72
CA LYS A 68 11.23 -14.59 -2.28
C LYS A 68 12.62 -14.04 -2.01
N ASP A 69 13.64 -14.53 -2.71
CA ASP A 69 15.03 -14.10 -2.49
C ASP A 69 15.22 -12.64 -2.86
N LYS A 70 14.67 -12.21 -4.01
CA LYS A 70 14.68 -10.79 -4.38
C LYS A 70 13.90 -9.95 -3.38
N GLN A 71 12.73 -10.41 -2.93
CA GLN A 71 11.91 -9.66 -1.99
C GLN A 71 12.60 -9.48 -0.63
N THR A 72 13.23 -10.54 -0.10
CA THR A 72 13.99 -10.50 1.16
C THR A 72 15.17 -9.54 1.06
N LYS A 73 15.98 -9.65 0.00
CA LYS A 73 17.15 -8.75 -0.21
C LYS A 73 16.74 -7.28 -0.27
N VAL A 74 15.62 -6.97 -0.94
CA VAL A 74 15.10 -5.60 -1.02
C VAL A 74 14.62 -5.12 0.35
N LYS A 75 13.97 -5.99 1.12
CA LYS A 75 13.49 -5.67 2.47
C LYS A 75 14.67 -5.35 3.39
N GLU A 76 15.65 -6.24 3.49
CA GLU A 76 16.84 -6.08 4.35
C GLU A 76 17.57 -4.77 4.05
N ARG A 77 17.88 -4.50 2.77
CA ARG A 77 18.50 -3.24 2.35
C ARG A 77 17.72 -2.01 2.81
N ARG A 78 16.39 -2.04 2.69
CA ARG A 78 15.53 -0.91 3.09
C ARG A 78 15.46 -0.74 4.60
N GLU A 79 15.53 -1.81 5.38
CA GLU A 79 15.61 -1.73 6.84
C GLU A 79 16.89 -1.01 7.28
N GLU A 80 18.01 -1.32 6.63
CA GLU A 80 19.30 -0.64 6.87
C GLU A 80 19.25 0.85 6.48
N GLU A 81 18.68 1.17 5.31
CA GLU A 81 18.51 2.55 4.84
C GLU A 81 17.63 3.38 5.80
N GLU A 82 16.52 2.80 6.27
CA GLU A 82 15.61 3.45 7.23
C GLU A 82 16.26 3.66 8.59
N TRP A 83 17.01 2.68 9.09
CA TRP A 83 17.80 2.81 10.30
C TRP A 83 18.79 3.97 10.21
N ALA A 84 19.56 4.02 9.12
CA ALA A 84 20.53 5.08 8.87
C ALA A 84 19.87 6.46 8.75
N ARG A 85 18.68 6.56 8.13
CA ARG A 85 17.89 7.80 8.06
C ARG A 85 17.49 8.28 9.44
N ARG A 86 16.91 7.40 10.26
CA ARG A 86 16.48 7.72 11.64
C ARG A 86 17.64 8.17 12.51
N GLU A 87 18.80 7.54 12.37
CA GLU A 87 20.00 7.92 13.11
C GLU A 87 20.49 9.33 12.72
N LYS A 88 20.52 9.64 11.41
CA LYS A 88 20.86 10.99 10.92
C LYS A 88 19.88 12.05 11.41
N GLU A 89 18.58 11.77 11.36
CA GLU A 89 17.55 12.68 11.87
C GLU A 89 17.67 12.92 13.38
N ALA A 90 17.94 11.87 14.16
CA ALA A 90 18.17 11.98 15.60
C ALA A 90 19.38 12.86 15.91
N LYS A 91 20.50 12.64 15.22
CA LYS A 91 21.72 13.47 15.34
C LYS A 91 21.45 14.94 14.97
N ALA A 92 20.73 15.20 13.88
CA ALA A 92 20.38 16.55 13.46
C ALA A 92 19.48 17.26 14.48
N LYS A 93 18.50 16.56 15.06
CA LYS A 93 17.63 17.09 16.13
C LYS A 93 18.45 17.44 17.37
N GLN A 94 19.36 16.57 17.81
CA GLN A 94 20.24 16.81 18.96
C GLN A 94 21.16 18.04 18.77
N GLN A 95 21.70 18.23 17.57
CA GLN A 95 22.54 19.40 17.26
C GLN A 95 21.73 20.70 17.33
N ARG A 96 20.50 20.71 16.79
CA ARG A 96 19.60 21.87 16.87
C ARG A 96 19.22 22.24 18.30
N THR A 97 19.04 21.25 19.18
CA THR A 97 18.75 21.51 20.60
C THR A 97 19.95 22.01 21.40
N LYS A 98 21.19 21.72 20.97
CA LYS A 98 22.41 22.21 21.64
C LYS A 98 22.82 23.64 21.23
N GLN A 99 22.23 24.17 20.16
CA GLN A 99 22.48 25.52 19.65
C GLN A 99 21.45 26.56 20.14
N LYS A 100 20.46 26.14 20.94
CA LYS A 100 19.53 27.01 21.66
C LYS A 100 19.93 27.10 23.13
#